data_AF-A0A7U6QPU1-F1
#
_entry.id   AF-A0A7U6QPU1-F1
#
_cell.length_a   1.000
_cell.length_b   1.000
_cell.length_c   1.000
_cell.angle_alpha   90.00
_cell.angle_beta   90.00
_cell.angle_gamma   90.00
#
_symmetry.space_group_name_H-M   'P 1'
#
loop_
_entity.id
_entity.type
_entity.pdbx_description
1 polymer ?
#
loop_
_entity_poly.entity_id
_entity_poly.type
_entity_poly.pdbx_seq_one_letter_code
_entity_poly.pdbx_strand_id
1 'polypeptide(L)'
;MRHKKIDCGYLFRVQEKNKLLAIYGILPFLIPESHQSAALLLITQINYDMLIGNLEMDVNDGEIRYKNAIDVEAVGIDTEIIEHSLQSVVAMTTVASELFGDLINNQDPAEDMQTLLTELRQQSDARTFFLPTQFVQ
;
A
#
# COMPACT_ATOMS: atom_id res chain seq x y z
N MET A 1 -1.20 -1.29 21.40
CA MET A 1 -0.80 -0.61 20.15
C MET A 1 -0.94 0.88 20.37
N ARG A 2 0.15 1.67 20.30
CA ARG A 2 0.07 3.12 20.46
C ARG A 2 -0.67 3.68 19.24
N HIS A 3 -1.71 4.48 19.47
CA HIS A 3 -2.41 5.24 18.43
C HIS A 3 -1.45 6.32 17.90
N LYS A 4 -0.49 5.94 17.05
CA LYS A 4 0.33 6.89 16.32
C LYS A 4 -0.57 7.46 15.25
N LYS A 5 -0.91 8.75 15.34
CA LYS A 5 -1.70 9.42 14.32
C LYS A 5 -0.85 9.45 13.04
N ILE A 6 -1.33 8.81 11.98
CA ILE A 6 -0.70 8.81 10.66
C ILE A 6 -1.51 9.78 9.80
N ASP A 7 -0.90 10.89 9.40
CA ASP A 7 -1.55 11.89 8.54
C ASP A 7 -1.33 11.51 7.06
N CYS A 8 -2.03 10.48 6.58
CA CYS A 8 -2.02 10.07 5.17
C CYS A 8 -2.97 10.92 4.31
N GLY A 9 -2.58 11.17 3.06
CA GLY A 9 -3.44 11.77 2.05
C GLY A 9 -4.27 10.72 1.31
N TYR A 10 -5.53 11.03 1.00
CA TYR A 10 -6.38 10.18 0.15
C TYR A 10 -6.89 10.96 -1.05
N LEU A 11 -6.84 10.34 -2.24
CA LEU A 11 -7.21 10.96 -3.50
C LEU A 11 -8.19 10.08 -4.27
N PHE A 12 -9.28 10.68 -4.73
CA PHE A 12 -10.23 10.06 -5.63
C PHE A 12 -9.98 10.58 -7.05
N ARG A 13 -9.74 9.67 -7.98
CA ARG A 13 -9.58 9.98 -9.40
C ARG A 13 -10.73 9.36 -10.18
N VAL A 14 -11.64 10.22 -10.63
CA VAL A 14 -12.81 9.84 -11.42
C VAL A 14 -12.49 9.99 -12.91
N GLN A 15 -12.65 8.92 -13.68
CA GLN A 15 -12.56 8.95 -15.14
C GLN A 15 -13.94 8.70 -15.75
N GLU A 16 -14.76 9.76 -15.83
CA GLU A 16 -16.18 9.65 -16.22
C GLU A 16 -16.41 9.02 -17.60
N LYS A 17 -15.51 9.28 -18.55
CA LYS A 17 -15.59 8.73 -19.92
C LYS A 17 -15.39 7.23 -19.96
N ASN A 18 -14.44 6.73 -19.17
CA ASN A 18 -14.04 5.33 -19.15
C ASN A 18 -14.75 4.55 -18.05
N LYS A 19 -15.61 5.20 -17.25
CA LYS A 19 -16.29 4.60 -16.09
C LYS A 19 -15.32 3.94 -15.10
N LEU A 20 -14.15 4.53 -14.92
CA LEU A 20 -13.18 4.05 -13.93
C LEU A 20 -13.15 4.98 -12.72
N LEU A 21 -13.10 4.39 -11.53
CA LEU A 21 -12.79 5.08 -10.29
C LEU A 21 -11.52 4.50 -9.71
N ALA A 22 -10.53 5.35 -9.42
CA ALA A 22 -9.36 4.98 -8.64
C ALA A 22 -9.32 5.76 -7.33
N ILE A 23 -9.04 5.06 -6.24
CA ILE A 23 -8.86 5.61 -4.90
C ILE A 23 -7.41 5.34 -4.51
N TYR A 24 -6.72 6.40 -4.10
CA TYR A 24 -5.33 6.34 -3.68
C TYR A 24 -5.20 6.68 -2.22
N GLY A 25 -4.30 5.99 -1.53
CA GLY A 25 -3.76 6.39 -0.24
C GLY A 25 -2.27 6.67 -0.40
N ILE A 26 -1.85 7.85 0.06
CA ILE A 26 -0.51 8.41 -0.15
C ILE A 26 0.23 8.36 1.19
N LEU A 27 1.45 7.82 1.18
CA LEU A 27 2.27 7.74 2.37
C LEU A 27 2.69 9.16 2.82
N PRO A 28 2.85 9.40 4.13
CA PRO A 28 3.10 10.75 4.67
C PRO A 28 4.57 11.19 4.56
N PHE A 29 5.37 10.48 3.76
CA PHE A 29 6.80 10.73 3.57
C PHE A 29 7.25 10.19 2.21
N LEU A 30 8.41 10.68 1.77
CA LEU A 30 9.08 10.24 0.56
C LEU A 30 10.20 9.25 0.90
N ILE A 31 10.47 8.32 0.00
CA ILE A 31 11.61 7.41 0.11
C ILE A 31 12.90 8.13 -0.35
N PRO A 32 13.93 8.25 0.51
CA PRO A 32 15.23 8.79 0.12
C PRO A 32 15.84 7.99 -1.04
N GLU A 33 16.58 8.65 -1.93
CA GLU A 33 17.22 8.03 -3.10
C GLU A 33 18.03 6.77 -2.74
N SER A 34 18.75 6.80 -1.61
CA SER A 34 19.52 5.66 -1.08
C SER A 34 18.68 4.41 -0.77
N HIS A 35 17.38 4.58 -0.54
CA HIS A 35 16.46 3.51 -0.13
C HIS A 35 15.47 3.10 -1.24
N GLN A 36 15.43 3.83 -2.36
CA GLN A 36 14.44 3.61 -3.43
C GLN A 36 14.55 2.23 -4.07
N SER A 37 15.76 1.71 -4.28
CA SER A 37 15.96 0.36 -4.83
C SER A 37 15.37 -0.74 -3.92
N ALA A 38 15.55 -0.60 -2.61
CA ALA A 38 14.98 -1.52 -1.63
C ALA A 38 13.45 -1.38 -1.56
N ALA A 39 12.94 -0.14 -1.64
CA ALA A 39 11.50 0.11 -1.67
C ALA A 39 10.82 -0.49 -2.90
N LEU A 40 11.41 -0.35 -4.10
CA LEU A 40 10.89 -0.95 -5.34
C LEU A 40 10.81 -2.48 -5.25
N LEU A 41 11.82 -3.12 -4.66
CA LEU A 41 11.81 -4.56 -4.45
C LEU A 41 10.72 -4.97 -3.47
N LEU A 42 10.62 -4.28 -2.34
CA LEU A 42 9.58 -4.51 -1.33
C LEU A 42 8.19 -4.36 -1.95
N ILE A 43 7.94 -3.30 -2.72
CA ILE A 43 6.70 -3.08 -3.47
C ILE A 43 6.42 -4.26 -4.40
N THR A 44 7.43 -4.72 -5.14
CA THR A 44 7.29 -5.85 -6.07
C THR A 44 6.89 -7.14 -5.35
N GLN A 45 7.46 -7.40 -4.18
CA GLN A 45 7.09 -8.57 -3.37
C GLN A 45 5.71 -8.43 -2.75
N ILE A 46 5.35 -7.26 -2.22
CA ILE A 46 4.01 -7.03 -1.66
C ILE A 46 2.94 -7.20 -2.74
N ASN A 47 3.20 -6.71 -3.95
CA ASN A 47 2.27 -6.83 -5.08
C ASN A 47 2.19 -8.27 -5.62
N TYR A 48 3.16 -9.14 -5.32
CA TYR A 48 3.12 -10.54 -5.73
C TYR A 48 1.95 -11.25 -5.02
N ASP A 49 1.06 -11.87 -5.79
CA ASP A 49 -0.20 -12.49 -5.33
C ASP A 49 -1.22 -11.55 -4.65
N MET A 50 -1.03 -10.23 -4.73
CA MET A 50 -2.04 -9.27 -4.26
C MET A 50 -3.27 -9.30 -5.19
N LEU A 51 -4.43 -9.66 -4.62
CA LEU A 51 -5.68 -9.80 -5.39
C LEU A 51 -6.35 -8.46 -5.72
N ILE A 52 -6.23 -7.48 -4.82
CA ILE A 52 -6.92 -6.19 -4.93
C ILE A 52 -5.88 -5.09 -4.72
N GLY A 53 -5.84 -4.17 -5.68
CA GLY A 53 -4.97 -3.00 -5.63
C GLY A 53 -3.50 -3.30 -5.88
N ASN A 54 -2.69 -2.25 -5.80
CA ASN A 54 -1.23 -2.35 -5.90
C ASN A 54 -0.57 -1.14 -5.24
N LEU A 55 0.67 -1.33 -4.78
CA LEU A 55 1.58 -0.23 -4.43
C LEU A 55 2.29 0.30 -5.68
N GLU A 56 2.49 1.62 -5.72
CA GLU A 56 3.20 2.36 -6.76
C GLU A 56 4.23 3.28 -6.09
N MET A 57 5.37 3.50 -6.75
CA MET A 57 6.34 4.51 -6.35
C MET A 57 6.63 5.43 -7.52
N ASP A 58 6.63 6.74 -7.29
CA ASP A 58 7.21 7.71 -8.21
C ASP A 58 8.74 7.66 -8.04
N VAL A 59 9.44 7.24 -9.08
CA VAL A 59 10.90 7.10 -9.07
C VAL A 59 11.63 8.44 -9.10
N ASN A 60 10.94 9.55 -9.36
CA ASN A 60 11.57 10.86 -9.39
C ASN A 60 11.75 11.44 -7.99
N ASP A 61 10.78 11.21 -7.10
CA ASP A 61 10.76 11.82 -5.76
C ASP A 61 10.60 10.81 -4.61
N GLY A 62 10.36 9.53 -4.91
CA GLY A 62 10.19 8.47 -3.92
C GLY A 62 8.81 8.45 -3.26
N GLU A 63 7.80 9.14 -3.81
CA GLU A 63 6.45 9.08 -3.26
C GLU A 63 5.83 7.70 -3.47
N ILE A 64 5.29 7.09 -2.41
CA ILE A 64 4.58 5.81 -2.48
C ILE A 64 3.09 6.03 -2.32
N ARG A 65 2.32 5.33 -3.16
CA ARG A 65 0.85 5.30 -3.11
C ARG A 65 0.35 3.86 -3.15
N TYR A 66 -0.70 3.57 -2.41
CA TYR A 66 -1.53 2.40 -2.66
C TYR A 66 -2.71 2.81 -3.55
N LYS A 67 -2.98 2.06 -4.62
CA LYS A 67 -4.07 2.29 -5.56
C LYS A 67 -5.05 1.14 -5.50
N ASN A 68 -6.33 1.45 -5.31
CA ASN A 68 -7.43 0.53 -5.60
C ASN A 68 -8.28 1.16 -6.71
N ALA A 69 -8.57 0.40 -7.78
CA ALA A 69 -9.34 0.89 -8.91
C ALA A 69 -10.46 -0.09 -9.26
N ILE A 70 -11.63 0.46 -9.57
CA ILE A 70 -12.82 -0.30 -9.93
C ILE A 70 -13.34 0.14 -11.30
N ASP A 71 -13.84 -0.83 -12.05
CA ASP A 71 -14.64 -0.61 -13.25
C ASP A 71 -16.10 -0.42 -12.85
N VAL A 72 -16.53 0.83 -12.80
CA VAL A 72 -17.89 1.22 -12.39
C VAL A 72 -18.94 0.74 -13.39
N GLU A 73 -18.58 0.52 -14.66
CA GLU A 73 -19.50 -0.04 -15.63
C GLU A 73 -19.79 -1.52 -15.33
N ALA A 74 -18.76 -2.26 -14.93
CA ALA A 74 -18.89 -3.69 -14.63
C ALA A 74 -19.59 -3.97 -13.29
N VAL A 75 -19.24 -3.22 -12.23
CA VAL A 75 -19.73 -3.51 -10.86
C VAL A 75 -20.84 -2.56 -10.38
N GLY A 76 -21.09 -1.46 -11.09
CA GLY A 76 -21.91 -0.37 -10.59
C GLY A 76 -21.19 0.46 -9.53
N ILE A 77 -21.91 1.39 -8.92
CA ILE A 77 -21.39 2.20 -7.80
C ILE A 77 -22.50 2.50 -6.82
N ASP A 78 -22.24 2.20 -5.56
CA ASP A 78 -23.06 2.58 -4.43
C ASP A 78 -22.17 2.93 -3.23
N THR A 79 -22.79 3.34 -2.14
CA THR A 79 -22.08 3.73 -0.92
C THR A 79 -21.26 2.57 -0.34
N GLU A 80 -21.74 1.33 -0.45
CA GLU A 80 -21.08 0.15 0.13
C GLU A 80 -19.80 -0.21 -0.64
N ILE A 81 -19.83 -0.16 -1.97
CA ILE A 81 -18.65 -0.33 -2.82
C ILE A 81 -17.61 0.74 -2.53
N ILE A 82 -18.02 2.01 -2.41
CA ILE A 82 -17.11 3.11 -2.10
C ILE A 82 -16.50 2.93 -0.71
N GLU A 83 -17.32 2.57 0.29
CA GLU A 83 -16.87 2.35 1.66
C GLU A 83 -15.85 1.22 1.74
N HIS A 84 -16.14 0.06 1.18
CA HIS A 84 -15.20 -1.07 1.18
C HIS A 84 -13.91 -0.75 0.41
N SER A 85 -14.02 -0.04 -0.72
CA SER A 85 -12.84 0.39 -1.49
C SER A 85 -11.97 1.34 -0.68
N LEU A 86 -12.57 2.30 0.02
CA LEU A 86 -11.87 3.25 0.88
C LEU A 86 -11.26 2.55 2.10
N GLN A 87 -11.99 1.65 2.77
CA GLN A 87 -11.49 0.87 3.90
C GLN A 87 -10.25 0.05 3.50
N SER A 88 -10.29 -0.61 2.33
CA SER A 88 -9.13 -1.32 1.77
C SER A 88 -7.93 -0.39 1.59
N VAL A 89 -8.15 0.79 1.01
CA VAL A 89 -7.09 1.78 0.81
C VAL A 89 -6.52 2.28 2.13
N VAL A 90 -7.36 2.63 3.11
CA VAL A 90 -6.93 3.08 4.45
C VAL A 90 -6.11 2.01 5.16
N ALA A 91 -6.59 0.76 5.13
CA ALA A 91 -5.92 -0.36 5.78
C ALA A 91 -4.52 -0.60 5.17
N MET A 92 -4.44 -0.72 3.84
CA MET A 92 -3.16 -0.97 3.18
C MET A 92 -2.20 0.21 3.27
N THR A 93 -2.70 1.46 3.22
CA THR A 93 -1.86 2.65 3.39
C THR A 93 -1.27 2.71 4.79
N THR A 94 -2.04 2.33 5.82
CA THR A 94 -1.57 2.26 7.21
C THR A 94 -0.44 1.24 7.34
N VAL A 95 -0.63 0.02 6.81
CA VAL A 95 0.38 -1.04 6.89
C VAL A 95 1.64 -0.67 6.08
N ALA A 96 1.45 -0.13 4.87
CA ALA A 96 2.57 0.35 4.06
C ALA A 96 3.34 1.47 4.77
N SER A 97 2.67 2.44 5.37
CA SER A 97 3.34 3.52 6.10
C SER A 97 4.22 3.02 7.24
N GLU A 98 3.84 1.93 7.92
CA GLU A 98 4.70 1.30 8.93
C GLU A 98 5.90 0.60 8.29
N LEU A 99 5.66 -0.26 7.30
CA LEU A 99 6.71 -1.04 6.62
C LEU A 99 7.79 -0.16 5.97
N PHE A 100 7.38 0.86 5.22
CA PHE A 100 8.33 1.78 4.58
C PHE A 100 8.94 2.75 5.59
N GLY A 101 8.26 3.05 6.69
CA GLY A 101 8.84 3.78 7.81
C GLY A 101 10.00 3.01 8.44
N ASP A 102 9.84 1.71 8.64
CA ASP A 102 10.91 0.84 9.14
C ASP A 102 12.06 0.72 8.14
N LEU A 103 11.76 0.62 6.83
CA LEU A 103 12.76 0.61 5.76
C LEU A 103 13.66 1.85 5.80
N ILE A 104 13.07 3.04 5.91
CA ILE A 104 13.83 4.31 5.98
C ILE A 104 14.75 4.37 7.20
N ASN A 105 14.32 3.80 8.33
CA ASN A 105 15.11 3.79 9.56
C ASN A 105 16.24 2.76 9.55
N ASN A 106 16.31 1.88 8.53
CA ASN A 106 17.41 0.94 8.36
C ASN A 106 18.63 1.64 7.73
N GLN A 107 19.80 1.49 8.37
CA GLN A 107 21.05 2.14 7.98
C GLN A 107 21.70 1.51 6.74
N ASP A 108 21.38 0.25 6.43
CA ASP A 108 21.91 -0.43 5.24
C ASP A 108 20.85 -1.30 4.54
N PRO A 109 19.93 -0.69 3.78
CA PRO A 109 18.89 -1.41 3.05
C PRO A 109 19.39 -2.02 1.74
N ALA A 110 20.61 -1.70 1.31
CA ALA A 110 21.15 -2.11 0.01
C ALA A 110 22.02 -3.37 0.11
N GLU A 111 22.68 -3.63 1.25
CA GLU A 111 23.72 -4.66 1.33
C GLU A 111 23.24 -6.11 1.22
N ASP A 112 21.98 -6.43 1.51
CA ASP A 112 21.53 -7.81 1.33
C ASP A 112 20.06 -7.93 0.94
N MET A 113 19.85 -7.76 -0.36
CA MET A 113 18.61 -8.03 -1.06
C MET A 113 18.01 -9.40 -0.71
N GLN A 114 18.85 -10.42 -0.53
CA GLN A 114 18.42 -11.77 -0.22
C GLN A 114 17.91 -11.88 1.23
N THR A 115 18.59 -11.21 2.16
CA THR A 115 18.19 -11.14 3.57
C THR A 115 16.89 -10.35 3.73
N LEU A 116 16.75 -9.19 3.08
CA LEU A 116 15.49 -8.43 3.07
C LEU A 116 14.32 -9.28 2.55
N LEU A 117 14.50 -9.98 1.42
CA LEU A 117 13.49 -10.88 0.86
C LEU A 117 13.16 -12.07 1.78
N THR A 118 14.10 -12.48 2.63
CA THR A 118 13.90 -13.58 3.57
C THR A 118 13.14 -13.10 4.81
N GLU A 119 13.52 -11.95 5.37
CA GLU A 119 12.83 -11.31 6.50
C GLU A 119 11.39 -10.93 6.14
N LEU A 120 11.18 -10.38 4.94
CA LEU A 120 9.84 -10.03 4.46
C LEU A 120 8.93 -11.24 4.28
N ARG A 121 9.46 -12.36 3.76
CA ARG A 121 8.71 -13.62 3.69
C ARG A 121 8.35 -14.15 5.08
N GLN A 122 9.29 -14.11 6.02
CA GLN A 122 9.02 -14.51 7.40
C GLN A 122 7.97 -13.62 8.08
N GLN A 123 7.95 -12.32 7.78
CA GLN A 123 6.93 -11.39 8.27
C GLN A 123 5.58 -11.55 7.56
N SER A 124 5.58 -11.84 6.26
CA SER A 124 4.39 -12.18 5.46
C SER A 124 3.70 -13.43 5.99
N ASP A 125 4.46 -14.48 6.31
CA ASP A 125 3.93 -15.71 6.90
C ASP A 125 3.37 -15.47 8.32
N ALA A 126 3.88 -14.46 9.03
CA ALA A 126 3.40 -14.08 10.37
C ALA A 126 2.22 -13.09 10.35
N ARG A 127 2.06 -12.32 9.27
CA ARG A 127 0.97 -11.37 9.06
C ARG A 127 0.16 -11.85 7.87
N THR A 128 -0.79 -12.75 8.11
CA THR A 128 -1.83 -13.04 7.13
C THR A 128 -2.54 -11.72 6.79
N PHE A 129 -2.15 -11.07 5.69
CA PHE A 129 -2.64 -9.75 5.25
C PHE A 129 -4.15 -9.73 4.93
N PHE A 130 -4.80 -10.87 5.07
CA PHE A 130 -6.23 -11.08 4.93
C PHE A 130 -6.81 -11.46 6.29
N LEU A 131 -7.06 -10.47 7.15
CA LEU A 131 -8.07 -10.68 8.19
C LEU A 131 -9.44 -10.53 7.52
N PRO A 132 -10.29 -11.58 7.54
CA PRO A 132 -11.68 -11.44 7.17
C PRO A 132 -12.32 -10.34 8.01
N THR A 133 -13.21 -9.55 7.42
CA THR A 133 -13.93 -8.43 8.06
C THR A 133 -14.77 -8.83 9.29
N GLN A 134 -14.77 -10.12 9.68
CA GLN A 134 -15.58 -10.67 10.77
C GLN A 134 -14.93 -10.66 12.16
N PHE A 135 -13.70 -10.14 12.32
CA PHE A 135 -13.00 -10.15 13.62
C PHE A 135 -12.69 -8.77 14.20
N VAL A 136 -13.62 -7.83 14.07
CA VAL A 136 -13.68 -6.64 14.94
C VAL A 136 -15.05 -6.64 15.61
N GLN A 137 -15.12 -7.22 16.81
CA GLN A 137 -16.20 -7.02 17.79
C GLN A 137 -15.64 -6.25 18.98
#